data_AF-A0A7Y0K950-F1
#
_entry.id   AF-A0A7Y0K950-F1
#
_cell.length_a   1.000
_cell.length_b   1.000
_cell.length_c   1.000
_cell.angle_alpha   90.00
_cell.angle_beta   90.00
_cell.angle_gamma   90.00
#
_symmetry.space_group_name_H-M   'P 1'
#
loop_
_entity.id
_entity.type
_entity.pdbx_description
1 polymer ?
#
loop_
_entity_poly.entity_id
_entity_poly.type
_entity_poly.pdbx_seq_one_letter_code
_entity_poly.pdbx_strand_id
1 'polypeptide(L)'
;MELTHIGFNDNVKEAYEKIAKVNQIIGRISLEHKRMYRVWTVYGELLCEVSGKLAYGAQSREGYPAVGDWVILTPRSAEAKGTITNILPRKSKFSRKVAGNNTEEQIVAANIDMIFLVNSLNEDLNIRRLERYVTLTWESGASPVIVLTKADLTADLSEKLRVVESVALGIPVITISVVNNIGLNQLKTYLHPGKTVALLGSSGVGKSTLTNYLCGYEKQEVQEIRDTDAKGRHTTTNREMVLLPNNAILIDTPGMRELQLWNSEDGISNSFSEIEELAASCKFRDCQHEKEMGCAVKLAIEEGELEEERLQSYKKLLRELAFLERRQDKKAKSDEKKKWKCTTKQFRKR
;
A
#
# COMPACT_ATOMS: atom_id res chain seq x y z
N MET A 1 -21.39 16.63 -8.50
CA MET A 1 -20.23 15.90 -9.06
C MET A 1 -20.77 14.86 -10.03
N GLU A 2 -20.26 14.77 -11.26
CA GLU A 2 -20.71 13.74 -12.19
C GLU A 2 -20.12 12.37 -11.80
N LEU A 3 -20.97 11.34 -11.73
CA LEU A 3 -20.53 10.00 -11.32
C LEU A 3 -19.57 9.36 -12.34
N THR A 4 -19.72 9.70 -13.62
CA THR A 4 -18.84 9.26 -14.72
C THR A 4 -17.40 9.72 -14.50
N HIS A 5 -17.19 10.95 -14.02
CA HIS A 5 -15.86 11.48 -13.69
C HIS A 5 -15.17 10.67 -12.58
N ILE A 6 -15.94 10.06 -11.67
CA ILE A 6 -15.41 9.21 -10.61
C ILE A 6 -15.47 7.72 -10.95
N GLY A 7 -15.64 7.37 -12.23
CA GLY A 7 -15.51 6.00 -12.75
C GLY A 7 -16.80 5.16 -12.75
N PHE A 8 -17.97 5.79 -12.68
CA PHE A 8 -19.25 5.10 -12.84
C PHE A 8 -19.41 4.62 -14.29
N ASN A 9 -19.67 3.32 -14.46
CA ASN A 9 -19.81 2.65 -15.75
C ASN A 9 -20.98 1.64 -15.71
N ASP A 10 -21.25 0.99 -16.83
CA ASP A 10 -22.40 0.08 -16.95
C ASP A 10 -22.35 -1.09 -15.96
N ASN A 11 -21.18 -1.67 -15.69
CA ASN A 11 -21.04 -2.73 -14.69
C ASN A 11 -21.44 -2.26 -13.28
N VAL A 12 -21.03 -1.05 -12.89
CA VAL A 12 -21.39 -0.46 -11.60
C VAL A 12 -22.89 -0.12 -11.57
N LYS A 13 -23.43 0.39 -12.67
CA LYS A 13 -24.86 0.70 -12.82
C LYS A 13 -25.73 -0.55 -12.68
N GLU A 14 -25.40 -1.63 -13.38
CA GLU A 14 -26.13 -2.89 -13.27
C GLU A 14 -26.09 -3.46 -11.86
N ALA A 15 -24.93 -3.43 -11.20
CA ALA A 15 -24.79 -3.87 -9.81
C ALA A 15 -25.62 -3.01 -8.85
N TYR A 16 -25.66 -1.70 -9.10
CA TYR A 16 -26.47 -0.76 -8.34
C TYR A 16 -27.96 -1.05 -8.49
N GLU A 17 -28.47 -1.17 -9.72
CA GLU A 17 -29.90 -1.40 -10.01
C GLU A 17 -30.41 -2.73 -9.43
N LYS A 18 -29.55 -3.76 -9.34
CA LYS A 18 -29.91 -5.06 -8.74
C LYS A 18 -30.08 -5.01 -7.21
N ILE A 19 -29.44 -4.07 -6.52
CA ILE A 19 -29.34 -4.06 -5.05
C ILE A 19 -30.07 -2.87 -4.43
N ALA A 20 -30.11 -1.73 -5.12
CA ALA A 20 -30.62 -0.48 -4.59
C ALA A 20 -32.12 -0.54 -4.29
N LYS A 21 -32.50 0.10 -3.19
CA LYS A 21 -33.91 0.27 -2.79
C LYS A 21 -34.35 1.71 -3.03
N VAL A 22 -35.66 1.94 -2.89
CA VAL A 22 -36.27 3.27 -2.93
C VAL A 22 -35.55 4.22 -1.96
N ASN A 23 -35.27 5.45 -2.41
CA ASN A 23 -34.58 6.52 -1.68
C ASN A 23 -33.11 6.21 -1.30
N GLN A 24 -32.47 5.27 -1.98
CA GLN A 24 -31.03 5.07 -1.88
C GLN A 24 -30.33 5.67 -3.08
N ILE A 25 -29.08 6.10 -2.88
CA ILE A 25 -28.21 6.59 -3.93
C ILE A 25 -26.91 5.82 -3.92
N ILE A 26 -26.19 5.89 -5.04
CA ILE A 26 -24.83 5.41 -5.14
C ILE A 26 -23.82 6.49 -4.73
N GLY A 27 -22.73 6.05 -4.12
CA GLY A 27 -21.55 6.87 -3.91
C GLY A 27 -20.27 6.06 -3.97
N ARG A 28 -19.13 6.75 -4.01
CA ARG A 28 -17.80 6.14 -3.99
C ARG A 28 -17.02 6.61 -2.77
N ILE A 29 -16.43 5.68 -2.02
CA ILE A 29 -15.67 5.98 -0.80
C ILE A 29 -14.38 6.70 -1.18
N SER A 30 -14.27 7.98 -0.85
CA SER A 30 -13.09 8.79 -1.12
C SER A 30 -12.09 8.75 0.03
N LEU A 31 -12.53 8.63 1.28
CA LEU A 31 -11.65 8.60 2.45
C LEU A 31 -12.24 7.74 3.56
N GLU A 32 -11.37 7.01 4.26
CA GLU A 32 -11.69 6.22 5.46
C GLU A 32 -11.02 6.83 6.70
N HIS A 33 -11.79 7.15 7.74
CA HIS A 33 -11.26 7.61 9.04
C HIS A 33 -12.09 7.08 10.22
N LYS A 34 -11.51 6.19 11.04
CA LYS A 34 -12.10 5.70 12.31
C LYS A 34 -13.59 5.30 12.22
N ARG A 35 -13.97 4.53 11.19
CA ARG A 35 -15.34 4.07 10.85
C ARG A 35 -16.30 5.14 10.29
N MET A 36 -15.80 6.35 10.07
CA MET A 36 -16.45 7.37 9.25
C MET A 36 -15.88 7.31 7.84
N TYR A 37 -16.73 7.53 6.86
CA TYR A 37 -16.39 7.48 5.45
C TYR A 37 -16.79 8.79 4.76
N ARG A 38 -15.86 9.41 4.04
CA ARG A 38 -16.24 10.45 3.08
C ARG A 38 -16.65 9.76 1.79
N VAL A 39 -17.80 10.12 1.26
CA VAL A 39 -18.39 9.48 0.09
C VAL A 39 -18.70 10.53 -0.96
N TRP A 40 -18.13 10.37 -2.15
CA TRP A 40 -18.47 11.18 -3.31
C TRP A 40 -19.77 10.71 -3.92
N THR A 41 -20.74 11.62 -4.06
CA THR A 41 -22.08 11.35 -4.59
C THR A 41 -22.49 12.41 -5.60
N VAL A 42 -23.65 12.21 -6.23
CA VAL A 42 -24.28 13.22 -7.11
C VAL A 42 -24.51 14.56 -6.39
N TYR A 43 -24.81 14.52 -5.08
CA TYR A 43 -25.05 15.70 -4.24
C TYR A 43 -23.77 16.33 -3.67
N GLY A 44 -22.60 15.88 -4.13
CA GLY A 44 -21.32 16.25 -3.55
C GLY A 44 -20.88 15.24 -2.50
N GLU A 45 -20.04 15.70 -1.58
CA GLU A 45 -19.45 14.82 -0.58
C GLU A 45 -20.33 14.71 0.67
N LEU A 46 -20.52 13.49 1.14
CA LEU A 46 -21.26 13.19 2.37
C LEU A 46 -20.37 12.46 3.37
N LEU A 47 -20.53 12.78 4.66
CA LEU A 47 -19.93 12.03 5.74
C LEU A 47 -20.86 10.89 6.18
N CYS A 48 -20.42 9.65 6.01
CA CYS A 48 -21.26 8.48 6.16
C CYS A 48 -20.75 7.51 7.22
N GLU A 49 -21.70 6.82 7.83
CA GLU A 49 -21.49 5.70 8.74
C GLU A 49 -22.08 4.42 8.16
N VAL A 50 -21.55 3.27 8.58
CA VAL A 50 -22.07 1.96 8.19
C VAL A 50 -23.35 1.66 8.98
N SER A 51 -24.40 1.21 8.29
CA SER A 51 -25.65 0.78 8.94
C SER A 51 -25.39 -0.38 9.91
N GLY A 52 -26.19 -0.46 11.00
CA GLY A 52 -26.08 -1.56 11.96
C GLY A 52 -26.27 -2.94 11.33
N LYS A 53 -27.11 -3.05 10.28
CA LYS A 53 -27.30 -4.28 9.52
C LYS A 53 -26.02 -4.71 8.78
N LEU A 54 -25.35 -3.76 8.11
CA LEU A 54 -24.10 -4.04 7.40
C LEU A 54 -22.97 -4.37 8.40
N ALA A 55 -22.89 -3.63 9.51
CA ALA A 55 -21.92 -3.89 10.57
C ALA A 55 -22.12 -5.27 11.23
N TYR A 56 -23.37 -5.71 11.42
CA TYR A 56 -23.69 -7.03 11.98
C TYR A 56 -23.38 -8.17 11.00
N GLY A 57 -23.63 -7.95 9.70
CA GLY A 57 -23.30 -8.93 8.65
C GLY A 57 -21.81 -9.05 8.35
N ALA A 58 -21.01 -8.04 8.69
CA ALA A 58 -19.56 -8.06 8.54
C ALA A 58 -18.91 -8.97 9.60
N GLN A 59 -18.63 -10.22 9.23
CA GLN A 59 -17.94 -11.19 10.09
C GLN A 59 -16.46 -10.81 10.36
N SER A 60 -15.85 -10.04 9.44
CA SER A 60 -14.47 -9.55 9.53
C SER A 60 -14.36 -8.13 8.96
N ARG A 61 -13.15 -7.54 9.07
CA ARG A 61 -12.84 -6.22 8.48
C ARG A 61 -13.07 -6.13 6.97
N GLU A 62 -13.03 -7.25 6.24
CA GLU A 62 -13.26 -7.27 4.79
C GLU A 62 -14.69 -6.87 4.41
N GLY A 63 -15.64 -7.07 5.33
CA GLY A 63 -17.06 -6.70 5.17
C GLY A 63 -17.33 -5.21 5.39
N TYR A 64 -16.31 -4.42 5.75
CA TYR A 64 -16.42 -2.97 5.86
C TYR A 64 -16.01 -2.29 4.54
N PRO A 65 -16.55 -1.09 4.24
CA PRO A 65 -16.12 -0.31 3.10
C PRO A 65 -14.64 0.08 3.22
N ALA A 66 -13.96 0.11 2.08
CA ALA A 66 -12.59 0.60 1.92
C ALA A 66 -12.54 1.73 0.88
N VAL A 67 -11.43 2.46 0.83
CA VAL A 67 -11.24 3.54 -0.18
C VAL A 67 -11.37 2.98 -1.59
N GLY A 68 -12.13 3.66 -2.44
CA GLY A 68 -12.43 3.24 -3.81
C GLY A 68 -13.65 2.34 -3.95
N ASP A 69 -14.23 1.84 -2.85
CA ASP A 69 -15.48 1.06 -2.91
C ASP A 69 -16.65 1.88 -3.43
N TRP A 70 -17.47 1.25 -4.26
CA TRP A 70 -18.79 1.74 -4.59
C TRP A 70 -19.79 1.26 -3.53
N VAL A 71 -20.59 2.18 -3.02
CA VAL A 71 -21.53 1.93 -1.93
C VAL A 71 -22.91 2.45 -2.26
N ILE A 72 -23.91 1.77 -1.72
CA ILE A 72 -25.29 2.25 -1.68
C ILE A 72 -25.51 2.86 -0.30
N LEU A 73 -26.08 4.07 -0.28
CA LEU A 73 -26.34 4.81 0.94
C LEU A 73 -27.70 5.50 0.92
N THR A 74 -28.25 5.71 2.10
CA THR A 74 -29.40 6.58 2.31
C THR A 74 -28.89 7.96 2.72
N PRO A 75 -29.10 9.01 1.90
CA PRO A 75 -28.57 10.33 2.17
C PRO A 75 -29.44 11.07 3.20
N ARG A 76 -28.80 11.85 4.06
CA ARG A 76 -29.40 12.88 4.91
C ARG A 76 -28.82 14.23 4.47
N SER A 77 -29.24 14.67 3.29
CA SER A 77 -28.61 15.80 2.57
C SER A 77 -28.61 17.11 3.37
N ALA A 78 -29.64 17.35 4.18
CA ALA A 78 -29.72 18.55 5.05
C ALA A 78 -28.58 18.64 6.07
N GLU A 79 -27.95 17.52 6.42
CA GLU A 79 -26.86 17.44 7.40
C GLU A 79 -25.50 17.14 6.75
N ALA A 80 -25.43 17.07 5.42
CA ALA A 80 -24.27 16.57 4.68
C ALA A 80 -23.79 15.17 5.17
N LYS A 81 -24.74 14.32 5.59
CA LYS A 81 -24.47 12.99 6.14
C LYS A 81 -25.18 11.90 5.35
N GLY A 82 -24.81 10.64 5.61
CA GLY A 82 -25.52 9.48 5.07
C GLY A 82 -25.28 8.21 5.88
N THR A 83 -26.00 7.16 5.51
CA THR A 83 -25.79 5.82 6.07
C THR A 83 -25.56 4.83 4.95
N ILE A 84 -24.41 4.17 4.96
CA ILE A 84 -24.03 3.13 4.01
C ILE A 84 -24.78 1.85 4.35
N THR A 85 -25.53 1.32 3.39
CA THR A 85 -26.31 0.09 3.58
C THR A 85 -25.66 -1.12 2.91
N ASN A 86 -24.99 -0.91 1.78
CA ASN A 86 -24.40 -2.00 0.99
C ASN A 86 -23.10 -1.53 0.33
N ILE A 87 -22.20 -2.49 0.10
CA ILE A 87 -20.99 -2.35 -0.71
C ILE A 87 -21.24 -3.13 -2.01
N LEU A 88 -20.96 -2.53 -3.17
CA LEU A 88 -21.08 -3.20 -4.46
C LEU A 88 -19.90 -4.16 -4.68
N PRO A 89 -20.03 -5.17 -5.57
CA PRO A 89 -18.94 -6.07 -5.90
C PRO A 89 -17.68 -5.32 -6.36
N ARG A 90 -16.53 -5.72 -5.84
CA ARG A 90 -15.22 -5.12 -6.15
C ARG A 90 -14.68 -5.73 -7.44
N LYS A 91 -14.30 -4.90 -8.42
CA LYS A 91 -13.59 -5.38 -9.63
C LYS A 91 -12.14 -5.78 -9.34
N SER A 92 -11.56 -5.14 -8.33
CA SER A 92 -10.20 -5.35 -7.87
C SER A 92 -10.11 -4.98 -6.39
N LYS A 93 -9.23 -5.64 -5.65
CA LYS A 93 -8.97 -5.37 -4.23
C LYS A 93 -7.48 -5.47 -3.95
N PHE A 94 -6.92 -4.43 -3.36
CA PHE A 94 -5.57 -4.49 -2.81
C PHE A 94 -5.65 -4.64 -1.30
N SER A 95 -5.10 -5.74 -0.81
CA SER A 95 -5.22 -6.14 0.59
C SER A 95 -3.86 -6.34 1.22
N ARG A 96 -3.78 -6.06 2.53
CA ARG A 96 -2.61 -6.31 3.34
C ARG A 96 -2.99 -7.20 4.52
N LYS A 97 -2.15 -8.19 4.82
CA LYS A 97 -2.23 -8.92 6.09
C LYS A 97 -1.72 -7.99 7.21
N VAL A 98 -2.57 -7.70 8.19
CA VAL A 98 -2.15 -6.94 9.37
C VAL A 98 -1.55 -7.90 10.38
N ALA A 99 -0.33 -7.63 10.85
CA ALA A 99 0.28 -8.42 11.91
C ALA A 99 -0.53 -8.27 13.21
N GLY A 100 -0.98 -9.40 13.79
CA GLY A 100 -1.80 -9.45 14.99
C GLY A 100 -2.38 -10.84 15.27
N ASN A 101 -3.13 -10.98 16.39
CA ASN A 101 -3.67 -12.24 16.92
C ASN A 101 -4.56 -13.05 15.95
N ASN A 102 -5.10 -12.40 14.91
CA ASN A 102 -5.73 -13.05 13.76
C ASN A 102 -5.08 -12.42 12.52
N THR A 103 -4.63 -13.24 11.57
CA THR A 103 -4.22 -12.81 10.23
C THR A 103 -5.46 -12.36 9.43
N GLU A 104 -6.07 -11.25 9.84
CA GLU A 104 -7.19 -10.67 9.13
C GLU A 104 -6.67 -9.87 7.92
N GLU A 105 -7.22 -10.19 6.75
CA GLU A 105 -7.01 -9.44 5.52
C GLU A 105 -7.63 -8.04 5.71
N GLN A 106 -6.81 -6.99 5.61
CA GLN A 106 -7.29 -5.62 5.59
C GLN A 106 -7.21 -5.08 4.17
N ILE A 107 -8.36 -4.70 3.63
CA ILE A 107 -8.42 -4.04 2.32
C ILE A 107 -7.92 -2.61 2.47
N VAL A 108 -6.92 -2.27 1.67
CA VAL A 108 -6.28 -0.95 1.64
C VAL A 108 -7.00 -0.06 0.65
N ALA A 109 -7.33 -0.60 -0.51
CA ALA A 109 -8.06 0.08 -1.57
C ALA A 109 -8.77 -0.92 -2.49
N ALA A 110 -9.83 -0.49 -3.14
CA ALA A 110 -10.66 -1.30 -4.03
C ALA A 110 -11.00 -0.56 -5.33
N ASN A 111 -11.41 -1.32 -6.35
CA ASN A 111 -11.79 -0.80 -7.67
C ASN A 111 -10.68 0.03 -8.35
N ILE A 112 -9.44 -0.38 -8.15
CA ILE A 112 -8.25 0.12 -8.86
C ILE A 112 -8.24 -0.47 -10.28
N ASP A 113 -8.06 0.37 -11.30
CA ASP A 113 -7.83 -0.11 -12.67
C ASP A 113 -6.36 -0.49 -12.88
N MET A 114 -5.46 0.33 -12.35
CA MET A 114 -4.02 0.21 -12.60
C MET A 114 -3.20 0.55 -11.38
N ILE A 115 -2.07 -0.13 -11.20
CA ILE A 115 -1.09 0.21 -10.17
C ILE A 115 0.21 0.61 -10.86
N PHE A 116 0.65 1.84 -10.57
CA PHE A 116 1.97 2.31 -10.95
C PHE A 116 3.00 1.78 -9.95
N LEU A 117 3.85 0.87 -10.43
CA LEU A 117 4.99 0.32 -9.71
C LEU A 117 6.16 1.28 -9.83
N VAL A 118 6.22 2.24 -8.90
CA VAL A 118 7.19 3.32 -8.88
C VAL A 118 8.50 2.82 -8.28
N ASN A 119 9.54 2.77 -9.11
CA ASN A 119 10.91 2.46 -8.70
C ASN A 119 11.84 3.57 -9.17
N SER A 120 12.94 3.79 -8.46
CA SER A 120 13.91 4.82 -8.78
C SER A 120 15.09 4.22 -9.54
N LEU A 121 15.60 4.93 -10.55
CA LEU A 121 16.75 4.51 -11.36
C LEU A 121 18.11 4.80 -10.70
N ASN A 122 18.13 5.14 -9.41
CA ASN A 122 19.36 5.27 -8.63
C ASN A 122 19.92 3.88 -8.25
N GLU A 123 20.81 3.82 -7.25
CA GLU A 123 21.56 2.61 -6.86
C GLU A 123 20.70 1.53 -6.16
N ASP A 124 19.42 1.77 -5.86
CA ASP A 124 18.53 0.84 -5.13
C ASP A 124 17.43 0.22 -6.02
N LEU A 125 17.75 -0.07 -7.29
CA LEU A 125 16.83 -0.78 -8.20
C LEU A 125 16.76 -2.27 -7.81
N ASN A 126 15.80 -2.61 -6.95
CA ASN A 126 15.61 -3.98 -6.48
C ASN A 126 14.64 -4.78 -7.37
N ILE A 127 15.19 -5.66 -8.20
CA ILE A 127 14.43 -6.47 -9.17
C ILE A 127 13.52 -7.51 -8.51
N ARG A 128 13.98 -8.18 -7.46
CA ARG A 128 13.16 -9.16 -6.70
C ARG A 128 11.93 -8.50 -6.07
N ARG A 129 12.09 -7.27 -5.59
CA ARG A 129 10.98 -6.47 -5.05
C ARG A 129 9.98 -6.10 -6.14
N LEU A 130 10.46 -5.72 -7.33
CA LEU A 130 9.62 -5.42 -8.48
C LEU A 130 8.80 -6.64 -8.93
N GLU A 131 9.41 -7.82 -9.05
CA GLU A 131 8.71 -9.08 -9.36
C GLU A 131 7.56 -9.36 -8.39
N ARG A 132 7.82 -9.21 -7.08
CA ARG A 132 6.80 -9.38 -6.04
C ARG A 132 5.66 -8.38 -6.21
N TYR A 133 5.95 -7.13 -6.53
CA TYR A 133 4.93 -6.11 -6.75
C TYR A 133 4.10 -6.36 -8.01
N VAL A 134 4.72 -6.89 -9.07
CA VAL A 134 4.01 -7.33 -10.28
C VAL A 134 3.01 -8.43 -9.92
N THR A 135 3.45 -9.46 -9.20
CA THR A 135 2.58 -10.57 -8.78
C THR A 135 1.41 -10.08 -7.94
N LEU A 136 1.67 -9.26 -6.90
CA LEU A 136 0.62 -8.71 -6.04
C LEU A 136 -0.37 -7.81 -6.80
N THR A 137 0.10 -7.09 -7.82
CA THR A 137 -0.75 -6.26 -8.66
C THR A 137 -1.73 -7.13 -9.45
N TRP A 138 -1.25 -8.20 -10.09
CA TRP A 138 -2.11 -9.13 -10.81
C TRP A 138 -3.10 -9.86 -9.89
N GLU A 139 -2.66 -10.31 -8.72
CA GLU A 139 -3.53 -10.92 -7.71
C GLU A 139 -4.63 -9.97 -7.22
N SER A 140 -4.35 -8.66 -7.21
CA SER A 140 -5.36 -7.65 -6.84
C SER A 140 -6.45 -7.46 -7.90
N GLY A 141 -6.25 -7.95 -9.13
CA GLY A 141 -7.12 -7.73 -10.29
C GLY A 141 -6.88 -6.39 -11.01
N ALA A 142 -5.84 -5.65 -10.65
CA ALA A 142 -5.42 -4.43 -11.34
C ALA A 142 -4.29 -4.71 -12.34
N SER A 143 -4.13 -3.86 -13.36
CA SER A 143 -3.02 -3.96 -14.30
C SER A 143 -1.77 -3.24 -13.78
N PRO A 144 -0.56 -3.82 -13.87
CA PRO A 144 0.68 -3.13 -13.50
C PRO A 144 1.16 -2.21 -14.64
N VAL A 145 1.74 -1.07 -14.27
CA VAL A 145 2.60 -0.25 -15.13
C VAL A 145 3.83 0.13 -14.32
N ILE A 146 5.01 -0.11 -14.87
CA ILE A 146 6.27 0.17 -14.19
C ILE A 146 6.69 1.59 -14.51
N VAL A 147 6.95 2.37 -13.46
CA VAL A 147 7.35 3.77 -13.57
C VAL A 147 8.73 3.91 -12.95
N LEU A 148 9.73 4.10 -13.81
CA LEU A 148 11.13 4.26 -13.43
C LEU A 148 11.46 5.75 -13.31
N THR A 149 11.55 6.25 -12.08
CA THR A 149 11.75 7.66 -11.76
C THR A 149 13.23 8.03 -11.70
N LYS A 150 13.51 9.35 -11.65
CA LYS A 150 14.86 9.92 -11.57
C LYS A 150 15.76 9.49 -12.73
N ALA A 151 15.18 9.41 -13.94
CA ALA A 151 15.93 9.09 -15.15
C ALA A 151 17.09 10.07 -15.45
N ASP A 152 17.06 11.25 -14.84
CA ASP A 152 18.11 12.26 -14.88
C ASP A 152 19.38 11.88 -14.10
N LEU A 153 19.32 10.92 -13.17
CA LEU A 153 20.43 10.54 -12.30
C LEU A 153 21.15 9.26 -12.73
N THR A 154 20.85 8.71 -13.91
CA THR A 154 21.44 7.45 -14.36
C THR A 154 22.20 7.63 -15.67
N ALA A 155 23.47 7.20 -15.69
CA ALA A 155 24.27 7.11 -16.92
C ALA A 155 23.90 5.85 -17.73
N ASP A 156 23.60 4.75 -17.05
CA ASP A 156 23.42 3.42 -17.65
C ASP A 156 21.94 3.04 -17.86
N LEU A 157 21.14 3.97 -18.38
CA LEU A 157 19.69 3.79 -18.53
C LEU A 157 19.33 2.51 -19.32
N SER A 158 20.04 2.27 -20.43
CA SER A 158 19.78 1.14 -21.32
C SER A 158 20.00 -0.21 -20.65
N GLU A 159 20.99 -0.33 -19.76
CA GLU A 159 21.27 -1.57 -19.04
C GLU A 159 20.19 -1.83 -17.98
N LYS A 160 19.88 -0.82 -17.17
CA LYS A 160 18.82 -0.92 -16.15
C LYS A 160 17.46 -1.26 -16.76
N LEU A 161 17.15 -0.71 -17.93
CA LEU A 161 15.93 -1.04 -18.66
C LEU A 161 15.88 -2.51 -19.08
N ARG A 162 16.98 -3.06 -19.62
CA ARG A 162 17.04 -4.49 -19.99
C ARG A 162 16.79 -5.41 -18.79
N VAL A 163 17.35 -5.06 -17.62
CA VAL A 163 17.15 -5.84 -16.41
C VAL A 163 15.67 -5.78 -15.96
N VAL A 164 15.05 -4.60 -15.99
CA VAL A 164 13.62 -4.45 -15.67
C VAL A 164 12.73 -5.20 -16.66
N GLU A 165 12.99 -5.06 -17.96
CA GLU A 165 12.24 -5.74 -19.02
C GLU A 165 12.34 -7.28 -18.92
N SER A 166 13.45 -7.80 -18.39
CA SER A 166 13.61 -9.25 -18.17
C SER A 166 12.61 -9.83 -17.18
N VAL A 167 12.13 -9.02 -16.22
CA VAL A 167 11.13 -9.43 -15.21
C VAL A 167 9.73 -8.85 -15.47
N ALA A 168 9.59 -8.02 -16.50
CA ALA A 168 8.40 -7.24 -16.81
C ALA A 168 7.82 -7.57 -18.20
N LEU A 169 7.88 -8.84 -18.60
CA LEU A 169 7.42 -9.26 -19.92
C LEU A 169 5.95 -8.89 -20.16
N GLY A 170 5.71 -8.08 -21.19
CA GLY A 170 4.37 -7.60 -21.54
C GLY A 170 3.80 -6.51 -20.62
N ILE A 171 4.57 -6.01 -19.66
CA ILE A 171 4.19 -4.93 -18.75
C ILE A 171 4.79 -3.63 -19.29
N PRO A 172 4.00 -2.55 -19.43
CA PRO A 172 4.55 -1.27 -19.86
C PRO A 172 5.57 -0.72 -18.87
N VAL A 173 6.74 -0.32 -19.37
CA VAL A 173 7.81 0.34 -18.61
C VAL A 173 7.93 1.78 -19.10
N ILE A 174 7.84 2.75 -18.18
CA ILE A 174 7.91 4.18 -18.49
C ILE A 174 9.01 4.80 -17.64
N THR A 175 9.97 5.42 -18.29
CA THR A 175 11.03 6.20 -17.64
C THR A 175 10.61 7.64 -17.52
N ILE A 176 10.73 8.21 -16.31
CA ILE A 176 10.35 9.60 -16.06
C ILE A 176 11.42 10.35 -15.27
N SER A 177 11.50 11.65 -15.53
CA SER A 177 12.10 12.63 -14.63
C SER A 177 11.11 13.76 -14.45
N VAL A 178 10.63 13.94 -13.23
CA VAL A 178 9.70 15.04 -12.92
C VAL A 178 10.44 16.38 -13.06
N VAL A 179 11.66 16.48 -12.52
CA VAL A 179 12.52 17.68 -12.57
C VAL A 179 12.78 18.13 -14.00
N ASN A 180 13.11 17.20 -14.90
CA ASN A 180 13.44 17.52 -16.29
C ASN A 180 12.25 17.40 -17.25
N ASN A 181 11.03 17.18 -16.75
CA ASN A 181 9.82 16.94 -17.56
C ASN A 181 9.95 15.80 -18.61
N ILE A 182 10.72 14.75 -18.30
CA ILE A 182 10.96 13.61 -19.19
C ILE A 182 9.90 12.54 -18.96
N GLY A 183 9.33 11.98 -20.04
CA GLY A 183 8.45 10.80 -20.00
C GLY A 183 7.05 11.02 -19.41
N LEU A 184 6.76 12.22 -18.88
CA LEU A 184 5.48 12.53 -18.22
C LEU A 184 4.29 12.50 -19.18
N ASN A 185 4.50 12.81 -20.47
CA ASN A 185 3.45 12.71 -21.48
C ASN A 185 3.06 11.25 -21.74
N GLN A 186 4.03 10.33 -21.75
CA GLN A 186 3.77 8.90 -21.87
C GLN A 186 3.06 8.38 -20.61
N LEU A 187 3.44 8.84 -19.41
CA LEU A 187 2.72 8.46 -18.20
C LEU A 187 1.25 8.92 -18.22
N LYS A 188 0.98 10.12 -18.73
CA LYS A 188 -0.38 10.68 -18.84
C LYS A 188 -1.31 9.86 -19.73
N THR A 189 -0.81 9.04 -20.67
CA THR A 189 -1.66 8.18 -21.50
C THR A 189 -2.36 7.08 -20.69
N TYR A 190 -1.91 6.81 -19.47
CA TYR A 190 -2.53 5.83 -18.57
C TYR A 190 -3.53 6.45 -17.58
N LEU A 191 -3.58 7.79 -17.52
CA LEU A 191 -4.43 8.55 -16.62
C LEU A 191 -5.66 9.05 -17.37
N HIS A 192 -6.60 8.15 -17.68
CA HIS A 192 -7.85 8.52 -18.33
C HIS A 192 -8.94 8.97 -17.34
N PRO A 193 -9.88 9.83 -17.76
CA PRO A 193 -11.07 10.18 -16.97
C PRO A 193 -11.79 8.94 -16.42
N GLY A 194 -12.14 8.97 -15.13
CA GLY A 194 -12.83 7.88 -14.45
C GLY A 194 -11.99 6.64 -14.15
N LYS A 195 -10.75 6.54 -14.65
CA LYS A 195 -9.82 5.46 -14.31
C LYS A 195 -9.15 5.72 -12.97
N THR A 196 -9.00 4.65 -12.20
CA THR A 196 -8.43 4.68 -10.85
C THR A 196 -7.03 4.09 -10.87
N VAL A 197 -6.05 4.89 -10.49
CA VAL A 197 -4.64 4.53 -10.42
C VAL A 197 -4.14 4.61 -9.00
N ALA A 198 -3.39 3.63 -8.55
CA ALA A 198 -2.69 3.66 -7.26
C ALA A 198 -1.17 3.67 -7.46
N LEU A 199 -0.43 4.30 -6.54
CA LEU A 199 1.04 4.29 -6.56
C LEU A 199 1.58 3.29 -5.54
N LEU A 200 2.47 2.38 -5.97
CA LEU A 200 3.14 1.39 -5.12
C LEU A 200 4.65 1.46 -5.35
N GLY A 201 5.45 1.43 -4.28
CA GLY A 201 6.91 1.52 -4.34
C GLY A 201 7.53 1.78 -2.97
N SER A 202 8.85 1.70 -2.83
CA SER A 202 9.56 2.00 -1.56
C SER A 202 9.52 3.49 -1.20
N SER A 203 9.77 3.87 0.06
CA SER A 203 10.01 5.29 0.39
C SER A 203 11.21 5.85 -0.39
N GLY A 204 11.19 7.16 -0.67
CA GLY A 204 12.29 7.84 -1.37
C GLY A 204 12.35 7.66 -2.89
N VAL A 205 11.53 6.78 -3.49
CA VAL A 205 11.50 6.55 -4.95
C VAL A 205 10.77 7.63 -5.76
N GLY A 206 10.24 8.68 -5.12
CA GLY A 206 9.60 9.82 -5.82
C GLY A 206 8.08 9.74 -6.01
N LYS A 207 7.37 8.84 -5.30
CA LYS A 207 5.89 8.75 -5.34
C LYS A 207 5.21 10.07 -4.99
N SER A 208 5.60 10.71 -3.88
CA SER A 208 5.00 11.97 -3.44
C SER A 208 5.27 13.11 -4.42
N THR A 209 6.49 13.18 -4.97
CA THR A 209 6.85 14.14 -6.03
C THR A 209 5.96 13.94 -7.26
N LEU A 210 5.75 12.68 -7.67
CA LEU A 210 4.87 12.36 -8.78
C LEU A 210 3.40 12.70 -8.47
N THR A 211 2.89 12.39 -7.27
CA THR A 211 1.55 12.80 -6.82
C THR A 211 1.38 14.31 -6.93
N ASN A 212 2.32 15.09 -6.40
CA ASN A 212 2.26 16.55 -6.43
C ASN A 212 2.25 17.10 -7.86
N TYR A 213 3.09 16.55 -8.74
CA TYR A 213 3.11 16.87 -10.16
C TYR A 213 1.75 16.61 -10.83
N LEU A 214 1.20 15.41 -10.65
CA LEU A 214 -0.06 14.99 -11.27
C LEU A 214 -1.26 15.80 -10.76
N CYS A 215 -1.25 16.19 -9.49
CA CYS A 215 -2.26 17.07 -8.90
C CYS A 215 -2.10 18.54 -9.30
N GLY A 216 -0.99 18.92 -9.95
CA GLY A 216 -0.73 20.30 -10.39
C GLY A 216 -0.18 21.22 -9.30
N TYR A 217 0.28 20.68 -8.17
CA TYR A 217 0.80 21.46 -7.04
C TYR A 217 2.21 22.04 -7.27
N GLU A 218 2.92 21.57 -8.29
CA GLU A 218 4.28 22.06 -8.63
C GLU A 218 4.34 23.58 -8.93
N LYS A 219 3.21 24.20 -9.33
CA LYS A 219 3.16 25.66 -9.54
C LYS A 219 3.21 26.48 -8.25
N GLN A 220 3.06 25.88 -7.06
CA GLN A 220 3.08 26.61 -5.78
C GLN A 220 4.42 26.52 -5.02
N GLU A 221 5.21 25.45 -5.17
CA GLU A 221 6.48 25.30 -4.42
C GLU A 221 7.61 26.21 -4.95
N VAL A 222 7.51 26.77 -6.16
CA VAL A 222 8.54 27.66 -6.71
C VAL A 222 8.48 29.08 -6.12
N GLN A 223 7.40 29.48 -5.42
CA GLN A 223 7.24 30.87 -4.96
C GLN A 223 7.59 31.17 -3.50
N GLU A 224 7.74 30.23 -2.58
CA GLU A 224 8.21 30.57 -1.23
C GLU A 224 9.06 29.46 -0.59
N ILE A 225 10.37 29.52 -0.82
CA ILE A 225 11.32 29.06 0.19
C ILE A 225 11.30 30.12 1.29
N ARG A 226 10.56 29.85 2.36
CA ARG A 226 10.76 30.51 3.66
C ARG A 226 11.18 29.47 4.68
N ASP A 227 12.45 29.54 5.02
CA ASP A 227 13.30 28.65 5.83
C ASP A 227 12.90 28.48 7.32
N THR A 228 11.63 28.54 7.70
CA THR A 228 11.26 28.49 9.14
C THR A 228 10.08 27.61 9.55
N ASP A 229 9.56 26.73 8.69
CA ASP A 229 8.49 25.77 9.10
C ASP A 229 8.73 24.33 8.60
N ALA A 230 9.97 23.84 8.77
CA ALA A 230 10.45 22.51 8.39
C ALA A 230 9.89 21.35 9.26
N LYS A 231 8.57 21.29 9.48
CA LYS A 231 7.88 20.11 10.02
C LYS A 231 6.65 19.77 9.17
N GLY A 232 6.90 19.08 8.06
CA GLY A 232 6.05 18.00 7.54
C GLY A 232 4.56 18.31 7.34
N ARG A 233 4.23 19.32 6.53
CA ARG A 233 2.83 19.67 6.21
C ARG A 233 2.14 18.74 5.20
N HIS A 234 2.81 17.69 4.73
CA HIS A 234 2.20 16.58 3.98
C HIS A 234 2.61 15.21 4.52
N THR A 235 2.54 15.04 5.85
CA THR A 235 2.50 13.70 6.43
C THR A 235 1.12 13.10 6.10
N THR A 236 0.94 12.55 4.90
CA THR A 236 -0.32 11.96 4.40
C THR A 236 -0.67 10.76 5.27
N THR A 237 -1.37 11.00 6.38
CA THR A 237 -1.79 9.98 7.35
C THR A 237 -3.17 9.39 7.02
N ASN A 238 -3.87 9.98 6.04
CA ASN A 238 -5.20 9.56 5.62
C ASN A 238 -5.14 8.71 4.36
N ARG A 239 -6.03 7.72 4.29
CA ARG A 239 -6.26 6.91 3.09
C ARG A 239 -7.27 7.67 2.23
N GLU A 240 -6.84 8.23 1.11
CA GLU A 240 -7.74 9.04 0.28
C GLU A 240 -7.59 8.83 -1.23
N MET A 241 -8.70 9.10 -1.93
CA MET A 241 -8.75 9.33 -3.37
C MET A 241 -8.57 10.81 -3.66
N VAL A 242 -7.77 11.12 -4.66
CA VAL A 242 -7.57 12.45 -5.20
C VAL A 242 -8.07 12.46 -6.65
N LEU A 243 -8.94 13.40 -6.98
CA LEU A 243 -9.39 13.61 -8.35
C LEU A 243 -8.39 14.54 -9.05
N LEU A 244 -7.77 14.06 -10.12
CA LEU A 244 -6.80 14.81 -10.91
C LEU A 244 -7.53 15.80 -11.84
N PRO A 245 -6.84 16.85 -12.34
CA PRO A 245 -7.46 17.85 -13.23
C PRO A 245 -8.08 17.27 -14.52
N ASN A 246 -7.60 16.10 -14.96
CA ASN A 246 -8.11 15.37 -16.12
C ASN A 246 -9.19 14.34 -15.75
N ASN A 247 -9.76 14.40 -14.54
CA ASN A 247 -10.74 13.46 -13.98
C ASN A 247 -10.24 12.01 -13.83
N ALA A 248 -8.94 11.73 -13.97
CA ALA A 248 -8.38 10.48 -13.47
C ALA A 248 -8.33 10.50 -11.94
N ILE A 249 -8.30 9.34 -11.32
CA ILE A 249 -8.40 9.21 -9.86
C ILE A 249 -7.10 8.59 -9.37
N LEU A 250 -6.42 9.28 -8.46
CA LEU A 250 -5.23 8.79 -7.80
C LEU A 250 -5.58 8.28 -6.40
N ILE A 251 -5.12 7.09 -6.05
CA ILE A 251 -5.21 6.54 -4.70
C ILE A 251 -3.82 6.58 -4.08
N ASP A 252 -3.71 7.34 -2.99
CA ASP A 252 -2.45 7.56 -2.30
C ASP A 252 -2.61 7.25 -0.82
N THR A 253 -2.54 5.96 -0.48
CA THR A 253 -2.77 5.49 0.90
C THR A 253 -1.46 5.00 1.53
N PRO A 254 -1.23 5.23 2.84
CA PRO A 254 -0.06 4.71 3.54
C PRO A 254 0.14 3.19 3.42
N GLY A 255 -0.93 2.42 3.18
CA GLY A 255 -0.85 0.96 2.94
C GLY A 255 -0.35 0.57 1.55
N MET A 256 -0.47 1.46 0.56
CA MET A 256 0.16 1.34 -0.76
C MET A 256 1.60 1.90 -0.76
N ARG A 257 1.96 2.74 0.21
CA ARG A 257 3.24 3.47 0.21
C ARG A 257 4.45 2.67 0.69
N GLU A 258 4.24 1.46 1.20
CA GLU A 258 5.26 0.48 1.50
C GLU A 258 4.57 -0.83 1.83
N LEU A 259 4.69 -1.81 0.95
CA LEU A 259 4.64 -3.20 1.36
C LEU A 259 5.91 -3.44 2.17
N GLN A 260 5.87 -3.11 3.47
CA GLN A 260 6.70 -3.85 4.39
C GLN A 260 6.17 -5.29 4.25
N LEU A 261 6.92 -6.12 3.54
CA LEU A 261 6.65 -7.52 3.33
C LEU A 261 6.89 -8.21 4.67
N TRP A 262 5.93 -8.09 5.58
CA TRP A 262 5.92 -8.84 6.84
C TRP A 262 5.38 -10.24 6.53
N ASN A 263 6.27 -11.08 6.03
CA ASN A 263 6.49 -12.38 6.65
C ASN A 263 7.92 -12.36 7.19
N SER A 264 8.02 -12.70 8.48
CA SER A 264 9.23 -13.04 9.22
C SER A 264 10.25 -13.76 8.33
N GLU A 265 11.52 -13.35 8.43
CA GLU A 265 12.72 -13.69 7.62
C GLU A 265 13.01 -12.72 6.46
N ASP A 266 12.03 -12.27 5.68
CA ASP A 266 12.28 -11.56 4.39
C ASP A 266 12.40 -10.02 4.44
N GLY A 267 12.07 -9.38 5.57
CA GLY A 267 12.22 -7.92 5.73
C GLY A 267 13.65 -7.52 6.09
N ILE A 268 14.34 -8.42 6.79
CA ILE A 268 15.73 -8.25 7.20
C ILE A 268 16.64 -8.45 5.98
N SER A 269 16.31 -9.44 5.16
CA SER A 269 17.00 -9.77 3.90
C SER A 269 17.07 -8.64 2.88
N ASN A 270 16.25 -7.60 3.03
CA ASN A 270 16.28 -6.42 2.14
C ASN A 270 17.07 -5.23 2.68
N SER A 271 17.27 -5.12 4.00
CA SER A 271 18.04 -4.01 4.60
C SER A 271 19.46 -4.43 4.96
N PHE A 272 19.70 -5.74 5.01
CA PHE A 272 20.98 -6.36 5.33
C PHE A 272 21.25 -7.54 4.39
N SER A 273 20.82 -7.43 3.12
CA SER A 273 21.04 -8.44 2.07
C SER A 273 22.50 -8.85 1.98
N GLU A 274 23.40 -7.87 2.09
CA GLU A 274 24.84 -8.05 2.09
C GLU A 274 25.29 -9.00 3.22
N ILE A 275 24.67 -8.89 4.40
CA ILE A 275 24.99 -9.73 5.56
C ILE A 275 24.42 -11.14 5.37
N GLU A 276 23.23 -11.29 4.80
CA GLU A 276 22.61 -12.61 4.57
C GLU A 276 23.30 -13.42 3.47
N GLU A 277 23.75 -12.76 2.40
CA GLU A 277 24.53 -13.39 1.33
C GLU A 277 25.89 -13.89 1.85
N LEU A 278 26.56 -13.08 2.67
CA LEU A 278 27.76 -13.49 3.39
C LEU A 278 27.45 -14.62 4.40
N ALA A 279 26.34 -14.55 5.13
CA ALA A 279 25.94 -15.57 6.10
C ALA A 279 25.68 -16.93 5.45
N ALA A 280 25.14 -16.97 4.22
CA ALA A 280 24.94 -18.20 3.47
C ALA A 280 26.25 -18.93 3.13
N SER A 281 27.37 -18.19 3.11
CA SER A 281 28.72 -18.70 2.85
C SER A 281 29.48 -19.07 4.14
N CYS A 282 28.85 -18.95 5.31
CA CYS A 282 29.42 -19.41 6.56
C CYS A 282 29.60 -20.94 6.55
N LYS A 283 30.69 -21.39 7.19
CA LYS A 283 30.98 -22.82 7.35
C LYS A 283 29.86 -23.58 8.10
N PHE A 284 29.15 -22.89 8.99
CA PHE A 284 28.09 -23.47 9.82
C PHE A 284 26.74 -22.80 9.52
N ARG A 285 25.67 -23.61 9.43
CA ARG A 285 24.31 -23.14 9.11
C ARG A 285 23.66 -22.34 10.24
N ASP A 286 24.13 -22.51 11.47
CA ASP A 286 23.63 -21.87 12.70
C ASP A 286 24.62 -20.84 13.27
N CYS A 287 25.50 -20.30 12.41
CA CYS A 287 26.50 -19.30 12.79
C CYS A 287 25.82 -18.03 13.34
N GLN A 288 26.23 -17.58 14.52
CA GLN A 288 25.77 -16.34 15.16
C GLN A 288 26.64 -15.12 14.84
N HIS A 289 27.67 -15.32 14.01
CA HIS A 289 28.63 -14.30 13.59
C HIS A 289 29.31 -13.62 14.79
N GLU A 290 29.71 -14.40 15.79
CA GLU A 290 30.32 -13.91 17.04
C GLU A 290 31.73 -14.43 17.29
N LYS A 291 31.97 -15.74 17.22
CA LYS A 291 33.27 -16.35 17.53
C LYS A 291 33.56 -17.60 16.69
N GLU A 292 32.66 -17.93 15.77
CA GLU A 292 32.72 -19.14 14.97
C GLU A 292 33.85 -19.07 13.94
N MET A 293 34.64 -20.15 13.84
CA MET A 293 35.69 -20.26 12.84
C MET A 293 35.09 -20.54 11.45
N GLY A 294 35.50 -19.77 10.44
CA GLY A 294 34.93 -19.86 9.08
C GLY A 294 33.61 -19.09 8.91
N CYS A 295 33.42 -18.02 9.68
CA CYS A 295 32.32 -17.07 9.50
C CYS A 295 32.67 -16.09 8.37
N ALA A 296 31.98 -16.20 7.24
CA ALA A 296 32.19 -15.32 6.08
C ALA A 296 31.83 -13.85 6.38
N VAL A 297 30.83 -13.59 7.23
CA VAL A 297 30.47 -12.23 7.67
C VAL A 297 31.60 -11.54 8.44
N LYS A 298 32.37 -12.30 9.24
CA LYS A 298 33.52 -11.74 9.97
C LYS A 298 34.72 -11.49 9.08
N LEU A 299 34.97 -12.40 8.14
CA LEU A 299 36.03 -12.22 7.15
C LEU A 299 35.78 -10.94 6.35
N ALA A 300 34.54 -10.71 5.91
CA ALA A 300 34.15 -9.46 5.25
C ALA A 300 34.37 -8.20 6.11
N ILE A 301 34.24 -8.30 7.44
CA ILE A 301 34.57 -7.18 8.35
C ILE A 301 36.09 -6.97 8.45
N GLU A 302 36.87 -8.06 8.56
CA GLU A 302 38.33 -8.00 8.61
C GLU A 302 38.94 -7.47 7.30
N GLU A 303 38.31 -7.76 6.17
CA GLU A 303 38.69 -7.30 4.82
C GLU A 303 38.15 -5.90 4.49
N GLY A 304 37.28 -5.33 5.35
CA GLY A 304 36.72 -3.98 5.19
C GLY A 304 35.55 -3.89 4.21
N GLU A 305 35.01 -5.03 3.76
CA GLU A 305 33.83 -5.11 2.89
C GLU A 305 32.51 -4.84 3.65
N LEU A 306 32.50 -5.04 4.97
CA LEU A 306 31.35 -4.79 5.84
C LEU A 306 31.76 -4.02 7.10
N GLU A 307 31.06 -2.94 7.42
CA GLU A 307 31.28 -2.20 8.67
C GLU A 307 30.73 -2.96 9.89
N GLU A 308 31.50 -3.04 10.98
CA GLU A 308 31.08 -3.69 12.22
C GLU A 308 29.78 -3.07 12.80
N GLU A 309 29.59 -1.76 12.67
CA GLU A 309 28.38 -1.07 13.14
C GLU A 309 27.11 -1.54 12.40
N ARG A 310 27.26 -1.96 11.14
CA ARG A 310 26.21 -2.56 10.32
C ARG A 310 25.76 -3.90 10.89
N LEU A 311 26.71 -4.77 11.25
CA LEU A 311 26.42 -6.06 11.90
C LEU A 311 25.74 -5.88 13.27
N GLN A 312 26.15 -4.87 14.05
CA GLN A 312 25.51 -4.57 15.33
C GLN A 312 24.05 -4.11 15.16
N SER A 313 23.77 -3.31 14.13
CA SER A 313 22.41 -2.88 13.78
C SER A 313 21.52 -4.06 13.38
N TYR A 314 22.04 -4.97 12.56
CA TYR A 314 21.37 -6.23 12.19
C TYR A 314 21.02 -7.10 13.42
N LYS A 315 21.99 -7.32 14.31
CA LYS A 315 21.80 -8.09 15.55
C LYS A 315 20.81 -7.43 16.52
N LYS A 316 20.76 -6.09 16.55
CA LYS A 316 19.79 -5.35 17.36
C LYS A 316 18.37 -5.58 16.84
N LEU A 317 18.16 -5.49 15.52
CA LEU A 317 16.88 -5.73 14.88
C LEU A 317 16.38 -7.17 15.12
N LEU A 318 17.24 -8.17 14.96
CA LEU A 318 16.91 -9.58 15.25
C LEU A 318 16.46 -9.79 16.71
N ARG A 319 17.12 -9.13 17.66
CA ARG A 319 16.74 -9.19 19.09
C ARG A 319 15.38 -8.54 19.35
N GLU A 320 15.09 -7.42 18.70
CA GLU A 320 13.79 -6.75 18.81
C GLU A 320 12.65 -7.61 18.25
N LEU A 321 12.88 -8.27 17.11
CA LEU A 321 11.93 -9.21 16.51
C LEU A 321 11.68 -10.44 17.41
N ALA A 322 12.74 -11.07 17.89
CA ALA A 322 12.63 -12.20 18.82
C ALA A 322 11.93 -11.81 20.14
N PHE A 323 12.11 -10.57 20.61
CA PHE A 323 11.41 -10.05 21.78
C PHE A 323 9.90 -9.86 21.51
N LEU A 324 9.54 -9.37 20.33
CA LEU A 324 8.14 -9.22 19.91
C LEU A 324 7.44 -10.58 19.79
N GLU A 325 8.09 -11.58 19.19
CA GLU A 325 7.57 -12.96 19.09
C GLU A 325 7.33 -13.59 20.47
N ARG A 326 8.31 -13.51 21.39
CA ARG A 326 8.13 -14.03 22.76
C ARG A 326 6.99 -13.34 23.53
N ARG A 327 6.74 -12.05 23.27
CA ARG A 327 5.59 -11.33 23.85
C ARG A 327 4.27 -11.81 23.24
N GLN A 328 4.24 -12.11 21.95
CA GLN A 328 3.07 -12.67 21.29
C GLN A 328 2.73 -14.05 21.86
N ASP A 329 3.72 -14.94 22.02
CA ASP A 329 3.53 -16.30 22.56
C ASP A 329 2.99 -16.31 23.99
N LYS A 330 3.53 -15.45 24.87
CA LYS A 330 3.05 -15.34 26.25
C LYS A 330 1.61 -14.81 26.31
N LYS A 331 1.23 -13.94 25.39
CA LYS A 331 -0.13 -13.37 25.31
C LYS A 331 -1.12 -14.38 24.71
N ALA A 332 -0.71 -15.11 23.67
CA ALA A 332 -1.48 -16.21 23.07
C ALA A 332 -1.82 -17.30 24.10
N LYS A 333 -0.85 -17.75 24.90
CA LYS A 333 -1.08 -18.72 26.00
C LYS A 333 -2.04 -18.20 27.08
N SER A 334 -2.05 -16.89 27.33
CA SER A 334 -2.96 -16.26 28.31
C SER A 334 -4.40 -16.22 27.80
N ASP A 335 -4.59 -15.91 26.51
CA ASP A 335 -5.91 -15.80 25.90
C ASP A 335 -6.53 -17.19 25.61
N GLU A 336 -5.72 -18.19 25.32
CA GLU A 336 -6.15 -19.59 25.23
C GLU A 336 -6.65 -20.12 26.59
N LYS A 337 -5.93 -19.81 27.68
CA LYS A 337 -6.41 -20.08 29.06
C LYS A 337 -7.73 -19.38 29.37
N LYS A 338 -7.97 -18.16 28.87
CA LYS A 338 -9.24 -17.44 29.06
C LYS A 338 -10.38 -18.06 28.24
N LYS A 339 -10.11 -18.46 27.00
CA LYS A 339 -11.07 -19.20 26.16
C LYS A 339 -11.45 -20.51 26.81
N TRP A 340 -10.49 -21.33 27.25
CA TRP A 340 -10.75 -22.57 27.99
C TRP A 340 -11.65 -22.31 29.22
N LYS A 341 -11.33 -21.30 30.04
CA LYS A 341 -12.16 -20.93 31.20
C LYS A 341 -13.58 -20.49 30.84
N CYS A 342 -13.80 -19.82 29.70
CA CYS A 342 -15.14 -19.47 29.23
C CYS A 342 -15.90 -20.70 28.73
N THR A 343 -15.25 -21.56 27.95
CA THR A 343 -15.83 -22.80 27.43
C THR A 343 -16.21 -23.74 28.57
N THR A 344 -15.35 -23.94 29.57
CA THR A 344 -15.68 -24.77 30.76
C THR A 344 -16.83 -24.18 31.59
N LYS A 345 -16.99 -22.85 31.64
CA LYS A 345 -18.14 -22.20 32.28
C LYS A 345 -19.46 -22.39 31.52
N GLN A 346 -19.42 -22.48 30.19
CA GLN A 346 -20.60 -22.78 29.37
C GLN A 346 -21.03 -24.24 29.49
N PHE A 347 -20.08 -25.18 29.56
CA PHE A 347 -20.38 -26.60 29.73
C PHE A 347 -20.92 -26.97 31.12
N ARG A 348 -20.70 -26.13 32.16
CA ARG A 348 -21.28 -26.31 33.51
C ARG A 348 -22.66 -25.67 33.69
N LYS A 349 -23.17 -24.96 32.69
CA LYS A 349 -24.49 -24.28 32.71
C LYS A 349 -25.54 -24.98 31.83
N ARG A 350 -25.17 -26.07 31.17
CA ARG A 350 -26.07 -27.09 30.64
C ARG A 350 -26.05 -28.26 31.61
#